data_AF-A0A832TVF7-F1
#
_entry.id   AF-A0A832TVF7-F1
#
_cell.length_a   1.000
_cell.length_b   1.000
_cell.length_c   1.000
_cell.angle_alpha   90.00
_cell.angle_beta   90.00
_cell.angle_gamma   90.00
#
_symmetry.space_group_name_H-M   'P 1'
#
loop_
_entity.id
_entity.type
_entity.pdbx_description
1 polymer ?
#
loop_
_entity_poly.entity_id
_entity_poly.type
_entity_poly.pdbx_seq_one_letter_code
_entity_poly.pdbx_strand_id
1 'polypeptide(L)' 'MLTTLILDFDGVIVESIPLKTVAFRKVFSFAPEHLDEIIEFHLENGGMSRYDKFRHIYENILHEPLTAGQEERLA' A
#
# COMPACT_ATOMS: atom_id res chain seq x y z
N MET A 1 2.69 27.57 -25.61
CA MET A 1 3.89 27.19 -24.82
C MET A 1 3.40 26.62 -23.50
N LEU A 2 3.98 25.50 -23.04
CA LEU A 2 3.75 25.00 -21.69
C LEU A 2 4.55 25.86 -20.71
N THR A 3 3.90 26.44 -19.70
CA THR A 3 4.55 27.38 -18.76
C THR A 3 4.88 26.74 -17.41
N THR A 4 4.16 25.68 -17.01
CA THR A 4 4.33 25.04 -15.71
C THR A 4 4.08 23.54 -15.81
N LEU A 5 4.89 22.75 -15.12
CA LEU A 5 4.73 21.30 -14.95
C LEU A 5 4.91 20.97 -13.46
N ILE A 6 3.95 20.25 -12.88
CA ILE A 6 4.03 19.73 -11.51
C ILE A 6 4.09 18.22 -11.62
N LEU A 7 5.14 17.63 -11.07
CA LEU A 7 5.37 16.19 -11.09
C LEU A 7 5.38 15.69 -9.66
N ASP A 8 4.62 14.63 -9.41
CA ASP A 8 4.80 13.82 -8.20
C ASP A 8 6.10 13.02 -8.32
N PHE A 9 6.56 12.41 -7.24
CA PHE A 9 7.80 11.65 -7.22
C PHE A 9 7.60 10.16 -7.55
N ASP A 10 6.77 9.48 -6.77
CA ASP A 10 6.60 8.03 -6.84
C ASP A 10 5.78 7.59 -8.06
N GLY A 11 6.31 6.67 -8.85
CA GLY A 11 5.66 6.21 -10.09
C GLY A 11 5.63 7.26 -11.21
N VAL A 12 6.26 8.43 -10.99
CA VAL A 12 6.32 9.54 -11.97
C VAL A 12 7.77 9.89 -12.29
N ILE A 13 8.56 10.34 -11.29
CA ILE A 13 10.00 10.58 -11.46
C ILE A 13 10.80 9.29 -11.24
N VAL A 14 10.37 8.47 -10.28
CA VAL A 14 11.03 7.22 -9.91
C VAL A 14 10.07 6.05 -10.06
N GLU A 15 10.53 4.97 -10.69
CA GLU A 15 9.83 3.68 -10.68
C GLU A 15 9.92 3.02 -9.30
N SER A 16 9.10 3.50 -8.36
CA SER A 16 9.10 3.08 -6.97
C SER A 16 7.99 2.07 -6.63
N ILE A 17 7.09 1.76 -7.58
CA ILE A 17 5.97 0.82 -7.36
C ILE A 17 6.47 -0.60 -7.01
N PRO A 18 7.48 -1.18 -7.71
CA PRO A 18 8.02 -2.48 -7.34
C PRO A 18 8.61 -2.50 -5.92
N LEU A 19 9.28 -1.42 -5.52
CA LEU A 19 9.86 -1.32 -4.17
C LEU A 19 8.77 -1.28 -3.10
N LYS A 20 7.69 -0.53 -3.34
CA LYS A 20 6.52 -0.50 -2.45
C LYS A 20 5.85 -1.87 -2.37
N THR A 21 5.81 -2.61 -3.47
CA THR A 21 5.28 -3.98 -3.51
C THR A 21 6.11 -4.91 -2.62
N VAL A 22 7.46 -4.83 -2.67
CA VAL A 22 8.34 -5.59 -1.79
C VAL A 22 8.11 -5.21 -0.31
N ALA A 23 7.92 -3.92 -0.02
CA ALA A 23 7.61 -3.47 1.33
C ALA A 23 6.29 -4.05 1.86
N PHE A 24 5.22 -4.02 1.05
CA PHE A 24 3.95 -4.66 1.41
C PHE A 24 4.13 -6.16 1.66
N ARG A 25 4.88 -6.87 0.80
CA ARG A 25 5.18 -8.29 1.01
C ARG A 25 5.88 -8.55 2.35
N LYS A 26 6.79 -7.68 2.74
CA LYS A 26 7.51 -7.78 4.00
C LYS A 26 6.61 -7.49 5.21
N VAL A 27 5.82 -6.42 5.14
CA VAL A 27 4.88 -6.02 6.20
C VAL A 27 3.88 -7.13 6.49
N PHE A 28 3.31 -7.74 5.45
CA PHE A 28 2.31 -8.80 5.57
C PHE A 28 2.86 -10.22 5.49
N SER A 29 4.18 -10.39 5.67
CA SER A 29 4.81 -11.72 5.67
C SER A 29 4.28 -12.66 6.77
N PHE A 30 3.61 -12.11 7.79
CA PHE A 30 2.94 -12.88 8.83
C PHE A 30 1.62 -13.53 8.38
N ALA A 31 1.03 -13.10 7.27
CA ALA A 31 -0.23 -13.59 6.72
C ALA A 31 -0.02 -14.23 5.33
N PRO A 32 0.72 -15.35 5.24
CA PRO A 32 1.10 -15.94 3.96
C PRO A 32 -0.09 -16.39 3.11
N GLU A 33 -1.21 -16.80 3.74
CA GLU A 33 -2.42 -17.25 3.06
C GLU A 33 -3.15 -16.12 2.30
N HIS A 34 -2.96 -14.86 2.73
CA HIS A 34 -3.58 -13.67 2.13
C HIS A 34 -2.60 -12.83 1.32
N LEU A 35 -1.31 -13.20 1.28
CA LEU A 35 -0.26 -12.33 0.80
C LEU A 35 -0.47 -11.91 -0.67
N ASP A 36 -0.86 -12.84 -1.53
CA ASP A 36 -1.03 -12.52 -2.95
C ASP A 36 -2.24 -11.62 -3.21
N GLU A 37 -3.35 -11.84 -2.48
CA GLU A 37 -4.54 -10.96 -2.52
C GLU A 37 -4.20 -9.54 -2.03
N ILE A 38 -3.42 -9.41 -0.96
CA ILE A 38 -2.95 -8.12 -0.45
C ILE A 38 -2.10 -7.38 -1.48
N ILE A 39 -1.23 -8.10 -2.19
CA ILE A 39 -0.36 -7.50 -3.21
C ILE A 39 -1.14 -7.11 -4.46
N GLU A 40 -2.09 -7.93 -4.89
CA GLU A 40 -3.01 -7.59 -5.98
C GLU A 40 -3.79 -6.31 -5.63
N PHE A 41 -4.41 -6.26 -4.45
CA PHE A 41 -5.10 -5.06 -3.96
C PHE A 41 -4.17 -3.82 -3.90
N HIS A 42 -2.93 -3.99 -3.43
CA HIS A 42 -1.95 -2.90 -3.39
C HIS A 42 -1.67 -2.30 -4.76
N LEU A 43 -1.48 -3.15 -5.77
CA LEU A 43 -1.14 -2.76 -7.14
C LEU A 43 -2.33 -2.11 -7.85
N GLU A 44 -3.52 -2.68 -7.72
CA GLU A 44 -4.75 -2.12 -8.32
C GLU A 44 -5.11 -0.76 -7.74
N ASN A 45 -4.78 -0.52 -6.47
CA ASN A 45 -5.15 0.70 -5.74
C ASN A 45 -3.96 1.65 -5.55
N GLY A 46 -3.04 1.76 -6.51
CA GLY A 46 -1.80 2.54 -6.40
C GLY A 46 -1.95 3.97 -5.82
N GLY A 47 -3.01 4.68 -6.20
CA GLY A 47 -3.30 6.05 -5.74
C GLY A 47 -4.05 6.18 -4.40
N MET A 48 -4.44 5.07 -3.78
CA MET A 48 -5.12 5.08 -2.48
C MET A 48 -4.16 5.44 -1.35
N SER A 49 -4.65 6.18 -0.34
CA SER A 49 -3.87 6.50 0.85
C SER A 49 -3.41 5.22 1.56
N ARG A 50 -2.23 5.29 2.19
CA ARG A 50 -1.67 4.12 2.89
C ARG A 50 -2.56 3.66 4.05
N TYR A 51 -3.14 4.61 4.78
CA TYR A 51 -4.07 4.34 5.88
C TYR A 51 -5.30 3.57 5.40
N ASP A 52 -5.93 4.03 4.31
CA ASP A 52 -7.13 3.38 3.78
C ASP A 52 -6.81 1.99 3.24
N LYS A 53 -5.63 1.81 2.63
CA LYS A 53 -5.16 0.45 2.24
C LYS A 53 -5.07 -0.47 3.44
N PHE A 54 -4.43 -0.05 4.53
CA PHE A 54 -4.27 -0.91 5.69
C PHE A 54 -5.62 -1.22 6.36
N ARG A 55 -6.51 -0.24 6.50
CA ARG A 55 -7.87 -0.49 6.99
C ARG A 55 -8.59 -1.53 6.14
N HIS A 56 -8.56 -1.37 4.81
CA HIS A 56 -9.19 -2.31 3.90
C HIS A 56 -8.60 -3.72 4.01
N ILE A 57 -7.28 -3.83 4.04
CA ILE A 57 -6.59 -5.13 4.17
C ILE A 57 -6.99 -5.82 5.48
N TYR A 58 -6.99 -5.10 6.60
CA TYR A 58 -7.35 -5.69 7.89
C TYR A 58 -8.83 -6.09 7.94
N GLU A 59 -9.73 -5.24 7.49
CA GLU A 59 -11.17 -5.48 7.56
C GLU A 59 -11.67 -6.55 6.57
N ASN A 60 -11.21 -6.47 5.31
CA ASN A 60 -11.81 -7.20 4.20
C ASN A 60 -10.98 -8.40 3.74
N ILE A 61 -9.68 -8.42 3.99
CA ILE A 61 -8.79 -9.52 3.56
C ILE A 61 -8.41 -10.39 4.76
N LEU A 62 -7.88 -9.79 5.83
CA LEU A 62 -7.47 -10.53 7.03
C LEU A 62 -8.62 -10.84 7.97
N HIS A 63 -9.72 -10.08 7.88
CA HIS A 63 -10.85 -10.14 8.81
C HIS A 63 -10.44 -9.98 10.28
N GLU A 64 -9.46 -9.11 10.53
CA GLU A 64 -8.91 -8.80 11.84
C GLU A 64 -9.11 -7.31 12.19
N PRO A 65 -9.33 -6.96 13.47
CA PRO A 65 -9.37 -5.56 13.86
C PRO A 65 -7.99 -4.92 13.74
N LEU A 66 -7.93 -3.76 13.07
CA LEU A 66 -6.75 -2.90 13.07
C LEU A 66 -6.75 -2.00 14.31
N THR A 67 -5.81 -2.19 15.22
CA THR A 67 -5.67 -1.30 16.38
C THR A 67 -5.01 0.02 15.99
N ALA A 68 -5.31 1.10 16.72
CA ALA A 68 -4.68 2.41 16.49
C ALA A 68 -3.15 2.36 16.57
N GLY A 69 -2.58 1.56 17.49
CA GLY A 69 -1.14 1.38 17.60
C GLY A 69 -0.52 0.53 16.49
N GLN A 70 -1.29 -0.34 15.82
CA GLN A 70 -0.83 -0.98 14.57
C GLN A 70 -0.90 0.00 13.41
N GLU A 71 -2.00 0.74 13.27
CA GLU A 71 -2.19 1.73 12.21
C GLU A 71 -1.09 2.79 12.22
N GLU A 72 -0.73 3.32 13.39
CA GLU A 72 0.35 4.29 13.55
C GLU A 72 1.73 3.72 13.16
N ARG A 73 1.98 2.42 13.42
CA ARG A 73 3.26 1.77 13.06
C ARG A 73 3.36 1.42 11.57
N LEU A 74 2.23 1.27 10.90
CA LEU A 74 2.16 0.92 9.48
C LEU A 74 2.19 2.19 8.59
N ALA A 75 1.68 3.30 9.11
CA ALA A 75 1.66 4.63 8.48
C ALA A 75 3.05 5.26 8.28
#